data_AF-A0A509L5G9-F1
#
_entry.id   AF-A0A509L5G9-F1
#
_cell.length_a   1.000
_cell.length_b   1.000
_cell.length_c   1.000
_cell.angle_alpha   90.00
_cell.angle_beta   90.00
_cell.angle_gamma   90.00
#
_symmetry.space_group_name_H-M   'P 1'
#
loop_
_entity.id
_entity.type
_entity.pdbx_description
1 polymer ?
#
loop_
_entity_poly.entity_id
_entity_poly.type
_entity_poly.pdbx_seq_one_letter_code
_entity_poly.pdbx_strand_id
1 'polypeptide(L)'
;IVIFGLLSPESTILLMFVLPVKAKYISYGTALMTFLIFLAKANPHAAFHFGGIIFGYIYFKGPRNIFDPNLIYTKYLEWQLKRKRSRFKVLDGNKKKDDDKPTYH
;
A
#
# COMPACT_ATOMS: atom_id res chain seq x y z
N ILE A 1 10.95 10.11 -16.41
CA ILE A 1 9.78 10.80 -16.99
C ILE A 1 8.43 10.25 -16.47
N VAL A 2 8.28 8.93 -16.35
CA VAL A 2 7.01 8.29 -15.92
C VAL A 2 6.53 8.81 -14.57
N ILE A 3 7.38 8.80 -13.54
CA ILE A 3 7.03 9.28 -12.20
C ILE A 3 6.61 10.75 -12.22
N PHE A 4 7.37 11.60 -12.92
CA PHE A 4 7.06 13.02 -13.07
C PHE A 4 5.65 13.24 -13.66
N GLY A 5 5.29 12.56 -14.74
CA GLY A 5 3.95 12.69 -15.31
C GLY A 5 2.83 12.01 -14.51
N LEU A 6 3.15 11.14 -13.55
CA LEU A 6 2.17 10.63 -12.58
C LEU A 6 1.91 11.63 -11.45
N LEU A 7 2.94 12.37 -11.02
CA LEU A 7 2.84 13.39 -9.97
C LEU A 7 2.26 14.70 -10.50
N SER A 8 2.58 15.04 -11.75
CA SER A 8 2.20 16.30 -12.40
C SER A 8 1.50 16.01 -13.74
N PRO A 9 0.29 15.43 -13.72
CA PRO A 9 -0.38 14.90 -14.91
C PRO A 9 -0.76 15.97 -15.94
N GLU A 10 -1.01 17.21 -15.49
CA GLU A 10 -1.40 18.33 -16.35
C GLU A 10 -0.21 19.12 -16.90
N SER A 11 1.03 18.80 -16.52
CA SER A 11 2.22 19.45 -17.06
C SER A 11 2.43 19.09 -18.53
N THR A 12 2.73 20.09 -19.35
CA THR A 12 3.03 19.89 -20.77
C THR A 12 4.50 19.55 -20.95
N ILE A 13 4.77 18.45 -21.65
CA ILE A 13 6.12 18.02 -22.05
C ILE A 13 6.20 18.14 -23.58
N LEU A 14 7.26 18.77 -24.06
CA LEU A 14 7.55 18.80 -25.50
C LEU A 14 8.17 17.47 -25.92
N LEU A 15 7.36 16.59 -26.49
CA LEU A 15 7.80 15.32 -27.02
C LEU A 15 8.74 15.56 -28.20
N MET A 16 9.98 15.06 -28.08
CA MET A 16 11.06 15.27 -29.05
C MET A 16 11.31 16.74 -29.41
N PHE A 17 10.93 17.69 -28.53
CA PHE A 17 10.94 19.14 -28.80
C PHE A 17 10.03 19.62 -29.95
N VAL A 18 9.13 18.76 -30.45
CA VAL A 18 8.24 19.08 -31.58
C VAL A 18 6.79 19.19 -31.15
N LEU A 19 6.29 18.23 -30.37
CA LEU A 19 4.85 18.12 -30.06
C LEU A 19 4.59 18.35 -28.57
N PRO A 20 3.75 19.34 -28.19
CA PRO A 20 3.33 19.51 -26.81
C PRO A 20 2.32 18.42 -26.43
N VAL A 21 2.69 17.57 -25.46
CA VAL A 21 1.85 16.48 -24.96
C VAL A 21 1.73 16.57 -23.45
N LYS A 22 0.54 16.32 -22.89
CA LYS A 22 0.39 16.25 -21.43
C LYS A 22 1.14 15.05 -20.87
N ALA A 23 1.84 15.27 -19.75
CA ALA A 23 2.68 14.26 -19.11
C ALA A 23 1.91 12.98 -18.74
N LYS A 24 0.61 13.11 -18.39
CA LYS A 24 -0.24 11.95 -18.07
C LYS A 24 -0.31 10.90 -19.17
N TYR A 25 -0.36 11.30 -20.44
CA TYR A 25 -0.49 10.35 -21.55
C TYR A 25 0.77 9.50 -21.70
N ILE A 26 1.95 10.13 -21.59
CA ILE A 26 3.24 9.45 -21.65
C ILE A 26 3.38 8.50 -20.45
N SER A 27 3.06 8.98 -19.26
CA SER A 27 3.20 8.21 -18.03
C SER A 27 2.25 7.03 -17.95
N TYR A 28 0.96 7.22 -18.23
CA TYR A 28 -0.03 6.14 -18.23
C TYR A 28 0.25 5.13 -19.34
N GLY A 29 0.59 5.60 -20.55
CA GLY A 29 0.96 4.71 -21.64
C GLY A 29 2.16 3.83 -21.29
N THR A 30 3.22 4.43 -20.71
CA THR A 30 4.42 3.68 -20.32
C THR A 30 4.15 2.70 -19.19
N ALA A 31 3.42 3.12 -18.15
CA ALA A 31 3.07 2.25 -17.03
C ALA A 31 2.19 1.08 -17.47
N LEU A 32 1.18 1.34 -18.30
CA LEU A 32 0.27 0.31 -18.82
C LEU A 32 1.02 -0.69 -19.71
N MET A 33 1.85 -0.21 -20.64
CA MET A 33 2.63 -1.11 -21.51
C MET A 33 3.61 -1.95 -20.71
N THR A 34 4.30 -1.35 -19.73
CA THR A 34 5.23 -2.06 -18.85
C THR A 34 4.50 -3.16 -18.05
N PHE A 35 3.31 -2.85 -17.54
CA PHE A 35 2.47 -3.82 -16.84
C PHE A 35 2.02 -4.97 -17.75
N LEU A 36 1.54 -4.66 -18.96
CA LEU A 36 1.10 -5.68 -19.93
C LEU A 36 2.26 -6.58 -20.36
N ILE A 37 3.45 -6.01 -20.59
CA ILE A 37 4.65 -6.78 -20.93
C ILE A 37 5.07 -7.68 -19.76
N PHE A 38 5.03 -7.15 -18.54
CA PHE A 38 5.28 -7.92 -17.33
C PHE A 38 4.34 -9.13 -17.23
N LEU A 39 3.04 -8.92 -17.45
CA LEU A 39 2.03 -9.96 -17.37
C LEU A 39 2.16 -10.99 -18.51
N ALA A 40 2.45 -10.54 -19.73
CA ALA A 40 2.50 -11.39 -20.91
C ALA A 40 3.78 -12.22 -21.03
N LYS A 41 4.93 -11.68 -20.62
CA LYS A 41 6.23 -12.32 -20.86
C LYS A 41 6.85 -13.00 -19.65
N ALA A 42 6.20 -12.96 -18.47
CA ALA A 42 6.71 -13.51 -17.20
C ALA A 42 8.23 -13.31 -17.03
N ASN A 43 8.72 -12.14 -17.47
CA ASN A 43 10.14 -11.88 -17.63
C ASN A 43 10.62 -11.08 -16.40
N PRO A 44 11.70 -11.51 -15.72
CA PRO A 44 12.27 -10.78 -14.59
C PRO A 44 12.57 -9.31 -14.90
N HIS A 45 13.05 -8.99 -16.10
CA HIS A 45 13.34 -7.61 -16.50
C HIS A 45 12.09 -6.72 -16.52
N ALA A 46 10.98 -7.24 -17.02
CA ALA A 46 9.71 -6.50 -17.02
C ALA A 46 9.18 -6.29 -15.59
N ALA A 47 9.40 -7.28 -14.71
CA ALA A 47 9.07 -7.16 -13.29
C ALA A 47 9.87 -6.05 -12.60
N PHE A 48 11.17 -5.92 -12.90
CA PHE A 48 12.00 -4.84 -12.36
C PHE A 48 11.53 -3.46 -12.81
N HIS A 49 11.21 -3.29 -14.10
CA HIS A 49 10.72 -2.00 -14.60
C HIS A 49 9.36 -1.62 -13.98
N PHE A 50 8.43 -2.58 -13.90
CA PHE A 50 7.14 -2.35 -13.27
C PHE A 50 7.26 -2.06 -11.78
N GLY A 51 8.07 -2.84 -11.07
CA GLY A 51 8.38 -2.64 -9.65
C GLY A 51 9.02 -1.29 -9.37
N GLY A 52 9.95 -0.85 -10.22
CA GLY A 52 10.58 0.47 -10.10
C GLY A 52 9.59 1.62 -10.29
N ILE A 53 8.63 1.49 -11.22
CA ILE A 53 7.57 2.50 -11.42
C ILE A 53 6.66 2.56 -10.18
N ILE A 54 6.22 1.42 -9.65
CA ILE A 54 5.38 1.37 -8.45
C ILE A 54 6.13 1.95 -7.25
N PHE A 55 7.34 1.47 -7.00
CA PHE A 55 8.14 1.90 -5.86
C PHE A 55 8.43 3.40 -5.91
N GLY A 56 8.85 3.90 -7.08
CA GLY A 56 9.08 5.31 -7.28
C GLY A 56 7.83 6.14 -7.04
N TYR A 57 6.68 5.74 -7.58
CA TYR A 57 5.42 6.45 -7.34
C TYR A 57 5.07 6.52 -5.85
N ILE A 58 5.22 5.41 -5.11
CA ILE A 58 4.98 5.38 -3.66
C ILE A 58 5.94 6.30 -2.91
N TYR A 59 7.22 6.26 -3.26
CA TYR A 59 8.26 7.07 -2.63
C TYR A 59 7.98 8.58 -2.77
N PHE A 60 7.69 9.04 -3.99
CA PHE A 60 7.49 10.47 -4.25
C PHE A 60 6.11 10.99 -3.83
N LYS A 61 5.06 10.17 -3.91
CA LYS A 61 3.73 10.57 -3.43
C LYS A 61 3.62 10.56 -1.90
N GLY A 62 4.57 9.93 -1.24
CA GLY A 62 4.64 9.78 0.20
C GLY A 62 3.91 8.50 0.65
N PRO A 63 4.59 7.55 1.30
CA PRO A 63 3.98 6.28 1.70
C PRO A 63 2.81 6.48 2.67
N ARG A 64 2.84 7.51 3.51
CA ARG A 64 1.73 7.89 4.41
C ARG A 64 0.45 8.32 3.68
N ASN A 65 0.58 8.83 2.45
CA ASN A 65 -0.57 9.25 1.65
C ASN A 65 -1.22 8.06 0.92
N ILE A 66 -0.56 6.89 0.92
CA ILE A 66 -1.01 5.68 0.23
C ILE A 66 -1.43 4.62 1.23
N PHE A 67 -0.70 4.51 2.35
CA PHE A 67 -0.96 3.58 3.42
C PHE A 67 -0.91 4.31 4.76
N ASP A 68 -1.87 4.02 5.64
CA ASP A 68 -1.79 4.48 7.04
C ASP A 68 -0.96 3.47 7.85
N PRO A 69 0.30 3.80 8.21
CA PRO A 69 1.16 2.89 8.96
C PRO A 69 0.58 2.56 10.33
N ASN A 70 -0.21 3.46 10.94
CA ASN A 70 -0.83 3.21 12.23
C ASN A 70 -1.91 2.13 12.10
N LEU A 71 -2.71 2.18 11.04
CA LEU A 71 -3.73 1.16 10.77
C LEU A 71 -3.14 -0.24 10.54
N ILE A 72 -1.99 -0.30 9.85
CA ILE A 72 -1.27 -1.57 9.63
C ILE A 72 -0.74 -2.10 10.95
N TYR A 73 -0.14 -1.22 11.76
CA TYR A 73 0.41 -1.57 13.06
C TYR A 73 -0.68 -2.04 14.04
N THR A 74 -1.84 -1.37 14.09
CA THR A 74 -2.95 -1.76 14.95
C THR A 74 -3.52 -3.13 14.54
N LYS A 75 -3.74 -3.39 13.25
CA LYS A 75 -4.16 -4.72 12.77
C LYS A 75 -3.15 -5.82 13.12
N TYR A 76 -1.85 -5.52 13.02
CA TYR A 76 -0.80 -6.44 13.43
C TYR A 76 -0.87 -6.76 14.93
N LEU A 77 -1.03 -5.73 15.77
CA LEU A 77 -1.21 -5.88 17.21
C LEU A 77 -2.48 -6.68 17.55
N GLU A 78 -3.62 -6.38 16.92
CA GLU A 78 -4.87 -7.12 17.10
C GLU A 78 -4.70 -8.60 16.75
N TRP A 79 -4.03 -8.91 15.64
CA TRP A 79 -3.73 -10.29 15.26
C TRP A 79 -2.84 -10.98 16.30
N GLN A 80 -1.81 -10.30 16.80
CA GLN A 80 -0.93 -10.83 17.84
C GLN A 80 -1.70 -11.06 19.16
N LEU A 81 -2.55 -10.11 19.55
CA LEU A 81 -3.42 -10.21 20.73
C LEU A 81 -4.39 -11.36 20.60
N LYS A 82 -5.07 -11.53 19.46
CA LYS A 82 -5.98 -12.65 19.19
C LYS A 82 -5.27 -13.99 19.31
N ARG A 83 -4.03 -14.08 18.82
CA ARG A 83 -3.20 -15.29 18.88
C ARG A 83 -2.70 -15.61 20.29
N LYS A 84 -2.47 -14.59 21.12
CA LYS A 84 -2.13 -14.77 22.54
C LYS A 84 -3.37 -15.09 23.39
N ARG A 85 -4.52 -14.48 23.06
CA ARG A 85 -5.82 -14.66 23.75
C ARG A 85 -6.28 -16.12 23.75
N SER A 86 -5.92 -16.93 22.74
CA SER A 86 -6.26 -18.36 22.73
C SER A 86 -5.55 -19.20 23.80
N ARG A 87 -4.49 -18.70 24.44
CA ARG A 87 -3.75 -19.39 25.51
C ARG A 87 -4.21 -19.00 26.91
N PHE A 88 -5.08 -18.01 27.04
CA PHE A 88 -5.54 -17.50 28.32
C PHE A 88 -7.06 -17.67 28.39
N LYS A 89 -7.56 -18.15 29.53
CA LYS A 89 -9.01 -18.16 29.80
C LYS A 89 -9.42 -16.70 30.02
N VAL A 90 -10.10 -16.13 29.04
CA VAL A 90 -10.53 -14.73 29.12
C VAL A 90 -11.74 -14.69 30.03
N LEU A 91 -11.56 -14.11 31.21
CA LEU A 91 -12.68 -13.71 32.03
C LEU A 91 -13.25 -12.46 31.36
N ASP A 92 -14.27 -12.64 30.53
CA ASP A 92 -15.04 -11.50 30.03
C ASP A 92 -15.67 -10.87 31.27
N GLY A 93 -15.17 -9.69 31.64
CA GLY A 93 -15.66 -8.89 32.75
C GLY A 93 -17.07 -8.42 32.44
N ASN A 94 -18.03 -9.34 32.56
CA ASN A 94 -19.44 -9.04 32.54
C ASN A 94 -19.70 -8.20 33.79
N LYS A 95 -19.66 -6.87 33.63
CA LYS A 95 -20.24 -5.93 34.59
C LYS A 95 -21.76 -6.08 34.54
N LYS A 96 -22.27 -7.24 34.96
CA LYS A 96 -23.66 -7.44 35.35
C LYS A 96 -23.71 -8.38 36.54
N LYS A 97 -23.94 -7.72 37.68
CA LYS A 97 -24.54 -8.16 38.95
C LYS A 97 -23.73 -9.14 39.79
N ASP A 98 -23.29 -8.58 40.92
CA ASP A 98 -23.31 -9.14 42.28
C ASP A 98 -23.49 -10.66 42.42
N ASP A 99 -22.57 -11.24 43.19
CA ASP A 99 -22.68 -12.45 44.03
C ASP A 99 -21.66 -13.58 43.85
N ASP A 100 -20.50 -13.34 43.22
CA ASP A 100 -19.37 -14.27 43.38
C ASP A 100 -18.27 -13.66 44.26
N LYS A 101 -18.25 -14.14 45.52
CA LYS A 101 -17.21 -13.85 46.52
C LYS A 101 -15.88 -14.45 46.07
N PRO A 102 -14.73 -13.83 46.39
CA PRO A 102 -13.43 -14.34 45.98
C PRO A 102 -13.09 -15.63 46.73
N THR A 103 -12.72 -16.68 46.00
CA THR A 103 -12.06 -17.86 46.56
C THR A 103 -10.62 -17.50 46.89
N TYR A 104 -10.33 -17.42 48.18
CA TYR A 104 -8.95 -17.31 48.69
C TYR A 104 -8.29 -18.69 48.64
N HIS A 105 -7.09 -18.76 48.06
CA HIS A 105 -6.13 -19.85 48.23
C HIS A 105 -5.00 -19.36 49.11
#